data_AF-A0A0C9LTC1-F1
#
_entry.id   AF-A0A0C9LTC1-F1
#
_cell.length_a   1.000
_cell.length_b   1.000
_cell.length_c   1.000
_cell.angle_alpha   90.00
_cell.angle_beta   90.00
_cell.angle_gamma   90.00
#
_symmetry.space_group_name_H-M   'P 1'
#
loop_
_entity.id
_entity.type
_entity.pdbx_description
1 polymer ?
#
loop_
_entity_poly.entity_id
_entity_poly.type
_entity_poly.pdbx_seq_one_letter_code
_entity_poly.pdbx_strand_id
1 'polypeptide(L)'
;MIVNIEKAEEIVSYGGTKKHLITQKRLLQQVIDQVKHRRKMIQDYMTTVEIISQQYNQRKNSLEQLIHHLDDRGHALDQGLQKISHQQKELQRKQIHLEQDLQFARAIAEKSREKKIRREQHYHAVVSVPLLSAQSKKRYLKARDVNAEAEQQVSEKREALEKCRAHLKLMSKTVSAQYYEQGQLCTQRRGSVDTITTSTQQLAYLEQGCEFWSGFDSYQAQVVLESALYLSDLENQPSKKKTNSSSLDIHQVWTKTFKLACFEYGDREMYGDIRWNPRVLQVNFDCNMCQTSQTGWPKVIREYELACDLCYSTIDETMHHPTKIEEEINSASKATIQHYCYPSSSKMKKLVSSFFHQHSSKVNPAL
;
A
#
# COMPACT_ATOMS: atom_id res chain seq x y z
N MET A 1 -35.27 12.06 -2.47
CA MET A 1 -35.71 13.43 -2.84
C MET A 1 -34.46 14.27 -2.98
N ILE A 2 -34.32 15.08 -4.03
CA ILE A 2 -33.16 15.96 -4.21
C ILE A 2 -33.43 17.26 -3.44
N VAL A 3 -32.48 17.69 -2.60
CA VAL A 3 -32.54 18.98 -1.90
C VAL A 3 -31.82 20.00 -2.76
N ASN A 4 -32.57 20.83 -3.47
CA ASN A 4 -32.05 21.88 -4.35
C ASN A 4 -32.91 23.15 -4.25
N ILE A 5 -32.53 24.18 -5.01
CA ILE A 5 -33.25 25.46 -5.03
C ILE A 5 -34.70 25.32 -5.49
N GLU A 6 -34.96 24.51 -6.52
CA GLU A 6 -36.30 24.30 -7.07
C GLU A 6 -37.23 23.72 -5.99
N LYS A 7 -36.73 22.74 -5.23
CA LYS A 7 -37.49 22.14 -4.13
C LYS A 7 -37.72 23.13 -3.00
N ALA A 8 -36.74 23.98 -2.69
CA ALA A 8 -36.89 25.03 -1.68
C ALA A 8 -37.92 26.09 -2.11
N GLU A 9 -37.96 26.45 -3.39
CA GLU A 9 -38.97 27.37 -3.95
C GLU A 9 -40.37 26.78 -3.90
N GLU A 10 -40.52 25.49 -4.26
CA GLU A 10 -41.78 24.75 -4.11
C GLU A 10 -42.27 24.78 -2.65
N ILE A 11 -41.40 24.45 -1.70
CA ILE A 11 -41.74 24.42 -0.27
C ILE A 11 -42.19 25.80 0.24
N VAL A 12 -41.48 26.85 -0.15
CA VAL A 12 -41.79 28.23 0.29
C VAL A 12 -43.07 28.77 -0.36
N SER A 13 -43.45 28.27 -1.55
CA SER A 13 -44.65 28.71 -2.26
C SER A 13 -45.97 28.33 -1.55
N TYR A 14 -45.94 27.37 -0.63
CA TYR A 14 -47.11 26.87 0.09
C TYR A 14 -47.64 27.79 1.23
N GLY A 15 -47.45 29.10 1.14
CA GLY A 15 -47.99 30.06 2.12
C GLY A 15 -49.48 30.38 1.90
N GLY A 16 -50.31 30.29 2.95
CA GLY A 16 -51.59 31.03 3.01
C GLY A 16 -52.85 30.25 3.41
N THR A 17 -52.92 28.92 3.28
CA THR A 17 -54.08 28.12 3.76
C THR A 17 -53.65 26.96 4.65
N LYS A 18 -54.53 26.52 5.58
CA LYS A 18 -54.27 25.38 6.48
C LYS A 18 -53.83 24.10 5.74
N LYS A 19 -54.39 23.84 4.55
CA LYS A 19 -53.99 22.68 3.74
C LYS A 19 -52.58 22.84 3.17
N HIS A 20 -52.20 24.05 2.73
CA HIS A 20 -50.87 24.31 2.21
C HIS A 20 -49.80 24.26 3.31
N LEU A 21 -50.11 24.70 4.54
CA LEU A 21 -49.20 24.58 5.68
C LEU A 21 -48.88 23.13 6.05
N ILE A 22 -49.89 22.24 6.05
CA ILE A 22 -49.68 20.80 6.29
C ILE A 22 -48.74 20.19 5.23
N THR A 23 -48.93 20.57 3.96
CA THR A 23 -48.05 20.15 2.86
C THR A 23 -46.64 20.68 3.03
N GLN A 24 -46.49 21.97 3.35
CA GLN A 24 -45.19 22.61 3.58
C GLN A 24 -44.41 21.90 4.69
N LYS A 25 -45.06 21.62 5.83
CA LYS A 25 -44.46 20.90 6.95
C LYS A 25 -44.02 19.49 6.58
N ARG A 26 -44.83 18.76 5.81
CA ARG A 26 -44.46 17.42 5.31
C ARG A 26 -43.22 17.48 4.43
N LEU A 27 -43.14 18.45 3.52
CA LEU A 27 -41.98 18.60 2.65
C LEU A 27 -40.72 19.04 3.42
N LEU A 28 -40.85 19.94 4.40
CA LEU A 28 -39.75 20.32 5.29
C LEU A 28 -39.25 19.11 6.10
N GLN A 29 -40.14 18.27 6.60
CA GLN A 29 -39.76 17.03 7.28
C GLN A 29 -38.99 16.08 6.36
N GLN A 30 -39.41 15.95 5.09
CA GLN A 30 -38.66 15.17 4.10
C GLN A 30 -37.25 15.73 3.88
N VAL A 31 -37.09 17.06 3.86
CA VAL A 31 -35.76 17.70 3.73
C VAL A 31 -34.90 17.39 4.95
N ILE A 32 -35.48 17.53 6.16
CA ILE A 32 -34.81 17.22 7.43
C ILE A 32 -34.32 15.77 7.44
N ASP A 33 -35.19 14.82 7.06
CA ASP A 33 -34.86 13.40 7.06
C ASP A 33 -33.78 13.06 6.02
N GLN A 34 -33.87 13.64 4.83
CA GLN A 34 -32.86 13.48 3.77
C GLN A 34 -31.49 14.02 4.22
N VAL A 35 -31.46 15.22 4.80
CA VAL A 35 -30.22 15.82 5.31
C VAL A 35 -29.64 14.96 6.43
N LYS A 36 -30.44 14.55 7.42
CA LYS A 36 -29.98 13.65 8.50
C LYS A 36 -29.42 12.33 7.95
N HIS A 37 -30.08 11.74 6.96
CA HIS A 37 -29.58 10.54 6.29
C HIS A 37 -28.22 10.80 5.64
N ARG A 38 -28.04 11.93 4.94
CA ARG A 38 -26.74 12.30 4.36
C ARG A 38 -25.66 12.49 5.41
N ARG A 39 -25.96 13.15 6.53
CA ARG A 39 -25.01 13.31 7.65
C ARG A 39 -24.55 11.96 8.20
N LYS A 40 -25.47 10.98 8.32
CA LYS A 40 -25.12 9.61 8.70
C LYS A 40 -24.17 8.96 7.67
N MET A 41 -24.49 9.06 6.38
CA MET A 41 -23.63 8.55 5.30
C MET A 41 -22.22 9.17 5.32
N ILE A 42 -22.12 10.46 5.63
CA ILE A 42 -20.84 11.16 5.82
C ILE A 42 -20.09 10.56 7.00
N GLN A 43 -20.72 10.39 8.15
CA GLN A 43 -20.10 9.79 9.32
C GLN A 43 -19.58 8.37 9.02
N ASP A 44 -20.40 7.55 8.35
CA ASP A 44 -20.02 6.20 7.93
C ASP A 44 -18.80 6.24 6.97
N TYR A 45 -18.75 7.20 6.05
CA TYR A 45 -17.58 7.43 5.19
C TYR A 45 -16.33 7.74 6.00
N MET A 46 -16.41 8.70 6.94
CA MET A 46 -15.27 9.11 7.77
C MET A 46 -14.72 7.93 8.58
N THR A 47 -15.60 7.19 9.26
CA THR A 47 -15.22 6.00 10.04
C THR A 47 -14.59 4.93 9.16
N THR A 48 -15.14 4.70 7.97
CA THR A 48 -14.57 3.73 7.02
C THR A 48 -13.16 4.13 6.59
N VAL A 49 -12.93 5.40 6.26
CA VAL A 49 -11.60 5.91 5.87
C VAL A 49 -10.61 5.81 7.03
N GLU A 50 -11.03 6.07 8.26
CA GLU A 50 -10.17 5.92 9.44
C GLU A 50 -9.66 4.48 9.60
N ILE A 51 -10.54 3.49 9.46
CA ILE A 51 -10.15 2.07 9.55
C ILE A 51 -9.23 1.68 8.37
N ILE A 52 -9.53 2.14 7.15
CA ILE A 52 -8.66 1.92 5.97
C ILE A 52 -7.27 2.55 6.20
N SER A 53 -7.22 3.76 6.75
CA SER A 53 -5.97 4.44 7.09
C SER A 53 -5.13 3.62 8.06
N GLN A 54 -5.75 3.03 9.08
CA GLN A 54 -5.07 2.12 10.01
C GLN A 54 -4.49 0.90 9.30
N GLN A 55 -5.26 0.23 8.43
CA GLN A 55 -4.76 -0.89 7.63
C GLN A 55 -3.58 -0.50 6.74
N TYR A 56 -3.66 0.65 6.07
CA TYR A 56 -2.60 1.12 5.18
C TYR A 56 -1.33 1.48 5.93
N ASN A 57 -1.45 2.13 7.09
CA ASN A 57 -0.31 2.45 7.93
C ASN A 57 0.36 1.18 8.48
N GLN A 58 -0.41 0.19 8.91
CA GLN A 58 0.12 -1.11 9.32
C GLN A 58 0.88 -1.79 8.17
N ARG A 59 0.26 -1.88 7.00
CA ARG A 59 0.88 -2.46 5.79
C ARG A 59 2.14 -1.72 5.37
N LYS A 60 2.12 -0.39 5.39
CA LYS A 60 3.28 0.45 5.10
C LYS A 60 4.44 0.13 6.05
N ASN A 61 4.20 0.11 7.36
CA ASN A 61 5.23 -0.20 8.35
C ASN A 61 5.83 -1.60 8.11
N SER A 62 4.99 -2.61 7.82
CA SER A 62 5.46 -3.96 7.49
C SER A 62 6.30 -4.00 6.21
N LEU A 63 5.90 -3.25 5.18
CA LEU A 63 6.65 -3.17 3.92
C LEU A 63 7.96 -2.40 4.08
N GLU A 64 8.01 -1.35 4.89
CA GLU A 64 9.23 -0.62 5.22
C GLU A 64 10.24 -1.51 5.96
N GLN A 65 9.77 -2.30 6.94
CA GLN A 65 10.61 -3.31 7.60
C GLN A 65 11.13 -4.35 6.61
N LEU A 66 10.28 -4.84 5.70
CA LEU A 66 10.70 -5.76 4.65
C LEU A 66 11.75 -5.12 3.75
N ILE A 67 11.58 -3.87 3.34
CA ILE A 67 12.57 -3.14 2.51
C ILE A 67 13.92 -3.06 3.23
N HIS A 68 13.93 -2.72 4.52
CA HIS A 68 15.17 -2.71 5.31
C HIS A 68 15.86 -4.07 5.33
N HIS A 69 15.11 -5.15 5.56
CA HIS A 69 15.67 -6.51 5.51
C HIS A 69 16.21 -6.90 4.13
N LEU A 70 15.53 -6.48 3.05
CA LEU A 70 16.00 -6.72 1.69
C LEU A 70 17.29 -5.92 1.38
N ASP A 71 17.38 -4.69 1.86
CA ASP A 71 18.56 -3.84 1.70
C ASP A 71 19.76 -4.41 2.48
N ASP A 72 19.56 -4.87 3.73
CA ASP A 72 20.59 -5.55 4.52
C ASP A 72 21.10 -6.82 3.83
N ARG A 73 20.19 -7.63 3.30
CA ARG A 73 20.54 -8.85 2.54
C ARG A 73 21.27 -8.51 1.26
N GLY A 74 20.86 -7.46 0.55
CA GLY A 74 21.55 -6.94 -0.64
C GLY A 74 22.98 -6.54 -0.31
N HIS A 75 23.20 -5.79 0.77
CA HIS A 75 24.54 -5.42 1.23
C HIS A 75 25.39 -6.63 1.61
N ALA A 76 24.83 -7.64 2.27
CA ALA A 76 25.54 -8.87 2.60
C ALA A 76 25.98 -9.63 1.33
N LEU A 77 25.13 -9.71 0.31
CA LEU A 77 25.46 -10.31 -0.99
C LEU A 77 26.57 -9.54 -1.70
N ASP A 78 26.51 -8.21 -1.72
CA ASP A 78 27.55 -7.36 -2.34
C ASP A 78 28.92 -7.58 -1.68
N GLN A 79 28.96 -7.64 -0.35
CA GLN A 79 30.19 -7.96 0.38
C GLN A 79 30.69 -9.38 0.04
N GLY A 80 29.78 -10.35 -0.09
CA GLY A 80 30.09 -11.71 -0.51
C GLY A 80 30.69 -11.76 -1.92
N LEU A 81 30.10 -11.05 -2.88
CA LEU A 81 30.57 -10.94 -4.25
C LEU A 81 31.96 -10.29 -4.33
N GLN A 82 32.22 -9.26 -3.53
CA GLN A 82 33.55 -8.65 -3.45
C GLN A 82 34.62 -9.63 -2.97
N LYS A 83 34.32 -10.44 -1.93
CA LYS A 83 35.23 -11.48 -1.43
C LYS A 83 35.49 -12.55 -2.49
N ILE A 84 34.45 -13.03 -3.16
CA ILE A 84 34.56 -14.03 -4.23
C ILE A 84 35.36 -13.47 -5.41
N SER A 85 35.14 -12.21 -5.79
CA SER A 85 35.90 -11.53 -6.86
C SER A 85 37.39 -11.45 -6.53
N HIS A 86 37.75 -11.16 -5.27
CA HIS A 86 39.14 -11.16 -4.83
C HIS A 86 39.77 -12.56 -4.95
N GLN A 87 39.12 -13.57 -4.39
CA GLN A 87 39.56 -14.97 -4.47
C GLN A 87 39.68 -15.47 -5.91
N GLN A 88 38.78 -15.05 -6.80
CA GLN A 88 38.79 -15.43 -8.21
C GLN A 88 40.03 -14.87 -8.91
N LYS A 89 40.41 -13.62 -8.62
CA LYS A 89 41.64 -13.00 -9.15
C LYS A 89 42.89 -13.73 -8.66
N GLU A 90 42.93 -14.14 -7.38
CA GLU A 90 44.05 -14.91 -6.85
C GLU A 90 44.18 -16.28 -7.53
N LEU A 91 43.07 -16.99 -7.71
CA LEU A 91 43.05 -18.28 -8.40
C LEU A 91 43.41 -18.15 -9.88
N GLN A 92 42.98 -17.10 -10.57
CA GLN A 92 43.41 -16.82 -11.94
C GLN A 92 44.92 -16.62 -12.04
N ARG A 93 45.53 -15.88 -11.10
CA ARG A 93 47.00 -15.74 -11.03
C ARG A 93 47.68 -17.08 -10.79
N LYS A 94 47.14 -17.89 -9.87
CA LYS A 94 47.64 -19.25 -9.59
C LYS A 94 47.52 -20.17 -10.80
N GLN A 95 46.43 -20.08 -11.56
CA GLN A 95 46.23 -20.84 -12.79
C GLN A 95 47.31 -20.50 -13.82
N ILE A 96 47.56 -19.21 -14.07
CA ILE A 96 48.58 -18.75 -15.02
C ILE A 96 49.96 -19.29 -14.62
N HIS A 97 50.31 -19.22 -13.33
CA HIS A 97 51.57 -19.74 -12.82
C HIS A 97 51.69 -21.28 -13.01
N LEU A 98 50.62 -22.03 -12.69
CA LEU A 98 50.59 -23.49 -12.90
C LEU A 98 50.68 -23.88 -14.39
N GLU A 99 50.10 -23.07 -15.28
CA GLU A 99 50.20 -23.27 -16.72
C GLU A 99 51.64 -23.10 -17.22
N GLN A 100 52.36 -22.09 -16.72
CA GLN A 100 53.79 -21.89 -17.00
C GLN A 100 54.65 -23.03 -16.45
N ASP A 101 54.45 -23.41 -15.19
CA ASP A 101 55.14 -24.54 -14.56
C ASP A 101 54.94 -25.85 -15.32
N LEU A 102 53.70 -26.09 -15.78
CA LEU A 102 53.36 -27.28 -16.54
C LEU A 102 54.07 -27.31 -17.91
N GLN A 103 54.19 -26.16 -18.58
CA GLN A 103 54.96 -26.07 -19.83
C GLN A 103 56.44 -26.40 -19.60
N PHE A 104 57.03 -25.86 -18.53
CA PHE A 104 58.42 -26.15 -18.16
C PHE A 104 58.64 -27.64 -17.83
N ALA A 105 57.75 -28.22 -17.01
CA ALA A 105 57.81 -29.65 -16.66
C ALA A 105 57.67 -30.56 -17.89
N ARG A 106 56.78 -30.22 -18.85
CA ARG A 106 56.64 -30.94 -20.12
C ARG A 106 57.93 -30.93 -20.94
N ALA A 107 58.60 -29.78 -21.03
CA ALA A 107 59.87 -29.67 -21.75
C ALA A 107 60.98 -30.52 -21.10
N ILE A 108 61.02 -30.62 -19.76
CA ILE A 108 61.96 -31.49 -19.04
C ILE A 108 61.65 -32.97 -19.27
N ALA A 109 60.37 -33.34 -19.19
CA ALA A 109 59.93 -34.71 -19.43
C ALA A 109 60.27 -35.16 -20.86
N GLU A 110 60.06 -34.31 -21.86
CA GLU A 110 60.41 -34.58 -23.25
C GLU A 110 61.92 -34.80 -23.44
N LYS A 111 62.76 -33.92 -22.89
CA LYS A 111 64.23 -34.10 -22.90
C LYS A 111 64.67 -35.39 -22.20
N SER A 112 64.02 -35.74 -21.09
CA SER A 112 64.31 -36.95 -20.32
C SER A 112 63.88 -38.21 -21.08
N ARG A 113 62.75 -38.15 -21.78
CA ARG A 113 62.22 -39.22 -22.64
C ARG A 113 63.13 -39.48 -23.81
N GLU A 114 63.59 -38.44 -24.52
CA GLU A 114 64.58 -38.59 -25.58
C GLU A 114 65.88 -39.21 -25.06
N LYS A 115 66.37 -38.75 -23.91
CA LYS A 115 67.60 -39.29 -23.30
C LYS A 115 67.42 -40.76 -22.90
N LYS A 116 66.27 -41.14 -22.35
CA LYS A 116 65.92 -42.54 -22.08
C LYS A 116 65.97 -43.37 -23.37
N ILE A 117 65.30 -42.94 -24.44
CA ILE A 117 65.24 -43.64 -25.73
C ILE A 117 66.66 -43.84 -26.30
N ARG A 118 67.50 -42.79 -26.31
CA ARG A 118 68.90 -42.90 -26.79
C ARG A 118 69.72 -43.90 -25.96
N ARG A 119 69.53 -43.94 -24.64
CA ARG A 119 70.24 -44.88 -23.75
C ARG A 119 69.74 -46.30 -23.88
N GLU A 120 68.44 -46.48 -24.12
CA GLU A 120 67.79 -47.76 -24.40
C GLU A 120 68.33 -48.35 -25.71
N GLN A 121 68.33 -47.57 -26.80
CA GLN A 121 68.91 -47.96 -28.09
C GLN A 121 70.38 -48.37 -27.97
N HIS A 122 71.20 -47.58 -27.25
CA HIS A 122 72.61 -47.92 -27.04
C HIS A 122 72.79 -49.20 -26.22
N TYR A 123 72.00 -49.39 -25.16
CA TYR A 123 72.02 -50.63 -24.37
C TYR A 123 71.71 -51.86 -25.23
N HIS A 124 70.68 -51.79 -26.08
CA HIS A 124 70.35 -52.86 -27.00
C HIS A 124 71.46 -53.15 -28.02
N ALA A 125 72.15 -52.11 -28.52
CA ALA A 125 73.23 -52.25 -29.48
C ALA A 125 74.48 -52.97 -28.91
N VAL A 126 74.75 -52.85 -27.60
CA VAL A 126 75.93 -53.43 -26.95
C VAL A 126 75.59 -54.61 -26.02
N VAL A 127 74.36 -55.12 -26.09
CA VAL A 127 73.86 -56.14 -25.14
C VAL A 127 74.63 -57.46 -25.21
N SER A 128 75.18 -57.79 -26.38
CA SER A 128 75.96 -58.99 -26.65
C SER A 128 77.37 -58.99 -26.03
N VAL A 129 77.86 -57.83 -25.55
CA VAL A 129 79.19 -57.69 -24.94
C VAL A 129 79.04 -57.52 -23.43
N PRO A 130 79.36 -58.53 -22.59
CA PRO A 130 79.01 -58.55 -21.16
C PRO A 130 79.50 -57.34 -20.35
N LEU A 131 80.71 -56.85 -20.60
CA LEU A 131 81.27 -55.70 -19.86
C LEU A 131 80.59 -54.37 -20.27
N LEU A 132 80.32 -54.18 -21.56
CA LEU A 132 79.67 -52.97 -22.08
C LEU A 132 78.17 -52.95 -21.80
N SER A 133 77.54 -54.12 -21.79
CA SER A 133 76.10 -54.28 -21.50
C SER A 133 75.80 -53.93 -20.04
N ALA A 134 76.63 -54.34 -19.08
CA ALA A 134 76.46 -54.01 -17.67
C ALA A 134 76.53 -52.48 -17.42
N GLN A 135 77.52 -51.80 -18.00
CA GLN A 135 77.69 -50.35 -17.86
C GLN A 135 76.54 -49.58 -18.54
N SER A 136 76.11 -50.03 -19.72
CA SER A 136 75.02 -49.41 -20.48
C SER A 136 73.66 -49.64 -19.82
N LYS A 137 73.43 -50.81 -19.22
CA LYS A 137 72.23 -51.12 -18.42
C LYS A 137 72.08 -50.16 -17.23
N LYS A 138 73.17 -49.90 -16.50
CA LYS A 138 73.15 -48.95 -15.37
C LYS A 138 72.79 -47.53 -15.82
N ARG A 139 73.32 -47.08 -16.97
CA ARG A 139 73.00 -45.78 -17.56
C ARG A 139 71.56 -45.69 -18.04
N TYR A 140 71.03 -46.77 -18.62
CA TYR A 140 69.62 -46.86 -19.04
C TYR A 140 68.67 -46.81 -17.84
N LEU A 141 68.89 -47.62 -16.80
CA LEU A 141 68.04 -47.63 -15.61
C LEU A 141 67.98 -46.25 -14.93
N LYS A 142 69.12 -45.57 -14.78
CA LYS A 142 69.14 -44.19 -14.27
C LYS A 142 68.33 -43.23 -15.15
N ALA A 143 68.41 -43.35 -16.47
CA ALA A 143 67.63 -42.51 -17.38
C ALA A 143 66.12 -42.83 -17.33
N ARG A 144 65.76 -44.10 -17.12
CA ARG A 144 64.37 -44.54 -16.93
C ARG A 144 63.78 -43.95 -15.66
N ASP A 145 64.51 -44.02 -14.54
CA ASP A 145 64.02 -43.54 -13.25
C ASP A 145 63.85 -42.01 -13.26
N VAL A 146 64.81 -41.27 -13.85
CA VAL A 146 64.69 -39.81 -14.06
C VAL A 146 63.51 -39.46 -14.98
N ASN A 147 63.25 -40.25 -16.02
CA ASN A 147 62.07 -40.04 -16.87
C ASN A 147 60.77 -40.29 -16.10
N ALA A 148 60.71 -41.33 -15.27
CA ALA A 148 59.54 -41.62 -14.45
C ALA A 148 59.25 -40.47 -13.47
N GLU A 149 60.28 -39.92 -12.83
CA GLU A 149 60.17 -38.75 -11.96
C GLU A 149 59.66 -37.51 -12.72
N ALA A 150 60.20 -37.24 -13.93
CA ALA A 150 59.76 -36.12 -14.74
C ALA A 150 58.29 -36.24 -15.20
N GLU A 151 57.86 -37.44 -15.60
CA GLU A 151 56.46 -37.72 -15.96
C GLU A 151 55.51 -37.59 -14.75
N GLN A 152 55.96 -38.03 -13.56
CA GLN A 152 55.21 -37.83 -12.32
C GLN A 152 55.01 -36.34 -12.03
N GLN A 153 56.06 -35.52 -12.13
CA GLN A 153 55.96 -34.06 -11.95
C GLN A 153 54.97 -33.42 -12.93
N VAL A 154 54.95 -33.87 -14.20
CA VAL A 154 53.96 -33.42 -15.18
C VAL A 154 52.54 -33.80 -14.75
N SER A 155 52.34 -35.02 -14.26
CA SER A 155 51.02 -35.49 -13.79
C SER A 155 50.52 -34.66 -12.60
N GLU A 156 51.36 -34.43 -11.58
CA GLU A 156 51.04 -33.65 -10.39
C GLU A 156 50.66 -32.20 -10.75
N LYS A 157 51.42 -31.56 -11.65
CA LYS A 157 51.13 -30.19 -12.11
C LYS A 157 49.84 -30.13 -12.93
N ARG A 158 49.54 -31.13 -13.77
CA ARG A 158 48.25 -31.22 -14.48
C ARG A 158 47.09 -31.35 -13.50
N GLU A 159 47.20 -32.22 -12.51
CA GLU A 159 46.16 -32.41 -11.51
C GLU A 159 45.90 -31.13 -10.71
N ALA A 160 46.96 -30.42 -10.30
CA ALA A 160 46.83 -29.13 -9.61
C ALA A 160 46.13 -28.08 -10.48
N LEU A 161 46.42 -28.03 -11.78
CA LEU A 161 45.78 -27.11 -12.72
C LEU A 161 44.29 -27.43 -12.91
N GLU A 162 43.93 -28.71 -13.06
CA GLU A 162 42.54 -29.13 -13.19
C GLU A 162 41.72 -28.82 -11.92
N LYS A 163 42.29 -29.04 -10.73
CA LYS A 163 41.68 -28.61 -9.45
C LYS A 163 41.44 -27.10 -9.42
N CYS A 164 42.39 -26.30 -9.90
CA CYS A 164 42.25 -24.84 -9.95
C CYS A 164 41.13 -24.40 -10.91
N ARG A 165 41.06 -25.01 -12.11
CA ARG A 165 39.99 -24.77 -13.09
C ARG A 165 38.62 -25.17 -12.58
N ALA A 166 38.51 -26.32 -11.92
CA ALA A 166 37.28 -26.77 -11.30
C ALA A 166 36.78 -25.78 -10.24
N HIS A 167 37.70 -25.25 -9.42
CA HIS A 167 37.37 -24.25 -8.40
C HIS A 167 36.89 -22.93 -9.01
N LEU A 168 37.57 -22.42 -10.05
CA LEU A 168 37.13 -21.23 -10.79
C LEU A 168 35.73 -21.41 -11.41
N LYS A 169 35.45 -22.59 -11.97
CA LYS A 169 34.12 -22.92 -12.53
C LYS A 169 33.04 -22.93 -11.45
N LEU A 170 33.33 -23.48 -10.26
CA LEU A 170 32.40 -23.45 -9.13
C LEU A 170 32.12 -22.01 -8.69
N MET A 171 33.16 -21.19 -8.52
CA MET A 171 33.00 -19.79 -8.13
C MET A 171 32.16 -19.00 -9.15
N SER A 172 32.38 -19.20 -10.45
CA SER A 172 31.56 -18.56 -11.49
C SER A 172 30.07 -18.91 -11.38
N LYS A 173 29.75 -20.16 -11.04
CA LYS A 173 28.35 -20.57 -10.78
C LYS A 173 27.79 -19.87 -9.55
N THR A 174 28.55 -19.80 -8.46
CA THR A 174 28.14 -19.10 -7.22
C THR A 174 27.87 -17.63 -7.48
N VAL A 175 28.75 -16.94 -8.23
CA VAL A 175 28.57 -15.53 -8.63
C VAL A 175 27.28 -15.35 -9.43
N SER A 176 27.02 -16.24 -10.39
CA SER A 176 25.82 -16.16 -11.22
C SER A 176 24.54 -16.34 -10.38
N ALA A 177 24.56 -17.26 -9.41
CA ALA A 177 23.45 -17.47 -8.49
C ALA A 177 23.21 -16.25 -7.58
N GLN A 178 24.28 -15.63 -7.06
CA GLN A 178 24.19 -14.42 -6.24
C GLN A 178 23.65 -13.21 -7.01
N TYR A 179 24.05 -13.02 -8.27
CA TYR A 179 23.48 -11.96 -9.10
C TYR A 179 22.00 -12.19 -9.42
N TYR A 180 21.60 -13.45 -9.63
CA TYR A 180 20.19 -13.79 -9.82
C TYR A 180 19.37 -13.47 -8.56
N GLU A 181 19.87 -13.85 -7.38
CA GLU A 181 19.26 -13.51 -6.10
C GLU A 181 19.15 -11.99 -5.90
N GLN A 182 20.21 -11.23 -6.19
CA GLN A 182 20.18 -9.77 -6.12
C GLN A 182 19.09 -9.16 -7.02
N GLY A 183 18.92 -9.68 -8.24
CA GLY A 183 17.83 -9.27 -9.14
C GLY A 183 16.44 -9.54 -8.56
N GLN A 184 16.25 -10.67 -7.87
CA GLN A 184 15.00 -10.98 -7.18
C GLN A 184 14.74 -10.02 -6.01
N LEU A 185 15.75 -9.73 -5.19
CA LEU A 185 15.64 -8.78 -4.08
C LEU A 185 15.27 -7.37 -4.58
N CYS A 186 15.92 -6.90 -5.66
CA CYS A 186 15.59 -5.61 -6.27
C CYS A 186 14.14 -5.55 -6.78
N THR A 187 13.65 -6.64 -7.38
CA THR A 187 12.27 -6.72 -7.88
C THR A 187 11.26 -6.70 -6.72
N GLN A 188 11.50 -7.48 -5.67
CA GLN A 188 10.67 -7.48 -4.47
C GLN A 188 10.64 -6.11 -3.79
N ARG A 189 11.81 -5.49 -3.63
CA ARG A 189 11.93 -4.14 -3.05
C ARG A 189 11.12 -3.11 -3.85
N ARG A 190 11.23 -3.13 -5.18
CA ARG A 190 10.44 -2.24 -6.05
C ARG A 190 8.94 -2.45 -5.87
N GLY A 191 8.49 -3.71 -5.88
CA GLY A 191 7.07 -4.04 -5.64
C GLY A 191 6.56 -3.54 -4.29
N SER A 192 7.36 -3.63 -3.23
CA SER A 192 7.01 -3.08 -1.91
C SER A 192 6.88 -1.55 -1.94
N VAL A 193 7.83 -0.84 -2.58
CA VAL A 193 7.79 0.63 -2.72
C VAL A 193 6.59 1.08 -3.55
N ASP A 194 6.30 0.40 -4.66
CA ASP A 194 5.15 0.72 -5.51
C ASP A 194 3.83 0.54 -4.75
N THR A 195 3.74 -0.50 -3.91
CA THR A 195 2.59 -0.75 -3.04
C THR A 195 2.42 0.38 -2.01
N ILE A 196 3.49 0.77 -1.30
CA ILE A 196 3.45 1.90 -0.34
C ILE A 196 2.98 3.18 -1.05
N THR A 197 3.53 3.47 -2.22
CA THR A 197 3.21 4.68 -2.99
C THR A 197 1.74 4.70 -3.38
N THR A 198 1.23 3.58 -3.90
CA THR A 198 -0.17 3.42 -4.31
C THR A 198 -1.11 3.60 -3.10
N SER A 199 -0.83 2.92 -1.98
CA SER A 199 -1.62 3.07 -0.75
C SER A 199 -1.59 4.51 -0.21
N THR A 200 -0.44 5.18 -0.27
CA THR A 200 -0.32 6.58 0.18
C THR A 200 -1.14 7.53 -0.69
N GLN A 201 -1.13 7.34 -2.02
CA GLN A 201 -1.94 8.14 -2.94
C GLN A 201 -3.44 7.91 -2.73
N GLN A 202 -3.85 6.65 -2.56
CA GLN A 202 -5.24 6.29 -2.26
C GLN A 202 -5.70 6.91 -0.94
N LEU A 203 -4.88 6.83 0.11
CA LEU A 203 -5.21 7.42 1.40
C LEU A 203 -5.34 8.94 1.31
N ALA A 204 -4.40 9.63 0.66
CA ALA A 204 -4.47 11.08 0.47
C ALA A 204 -5.73 11.51 -0.28
N TYR A 205 -6.17 10.73 -1.28
CA TYR A 205 -7.42 10.99 -1.99
C TYR A 205 -8.66 10.83 -1.10
N LEU A 206 -8.67 9.82 -0.24
CA LEU A 206 -9.76 9.58 0.72
C LEU A 206 -9.80 10.66 1.80
N GLU A 207 -8.65 11.11 2.30
CA GLU A 207 -8.51 12.19 3.28
C GLU A 207 -9.03 13.53 2.73
N GLN A 208 -8.78 13.85 1.45
CA GLN A 208 -9.43 14.99 0.79
C GLN A 208 -10.95 14.87 0.79
N GLY A 209 -11.48 13.66 0.63
CA GLY A 209 -12.91 13.39 0.77
C GLY A 209 -13.40 13.61 2.20
N CYS A 210 -12.62 13.22 3.20
CA CYS A 210 -12.93 13.45 4.60
C CYS A 210 -13.00 14.95 4.94
N GLU A 211 -12.01 15.72 4.49
CA GLU A 211 -11.99 17.19 4.63
C GLU A 211 -13.19 17.83 3.93
N PHE A 212 -13.50 17.38 2.71
CA PHE A 212 -14.64 17.87 1.96
C PHE A 212 -15.97 17.57 2.68
N TRP A 213 -16.20 16.32 3.09
CA TRP A 213 -17.47 15.91 3.68
C TRP A 213 -17.67 16.48 5.09
N SER A 214 -16.61 16.62 5.88
CA SER A 214 -16.69 17.29 7.20
C SER A 214 -17.00 18.78 7.06
N GLY A 215 -16.42 19.46 6.06
CA GLY A 215 -16.78 20.82 5.68
C GLY A 215 -18.24 20.91 5.22
N PHE A 216 -18.66 20.00 4.35
CA PHE A 216 -20.05 19.92 3.87
C PHE A 216 -21.06 19.74 5.01
N ASP A 217 -20.77 18.85 5.96
CA ASP A 217 -21.63 18.59 7.13
C ASP A 217 -21.82 19.86 7.97
N SER A 218 -20.70 20.56 8.23
CA SER A 218 -20.65 21.74 9.09
C SER A 218 -21.27 22.98 8.46
N TYR A 219 -21.04 23.21 7.16
CA TYR A 219 -21.36 24.49 6.52
C TYR A 219 -22.59 24.44 5.60
N GLN A 220 -22.92 23.28 5.03
CA GLN A 220 -24.10 23.14 4.16
C GLN A 220 -25.20 22.35 4.85
N ALA A 221 -24.93 21.12 5.29
CA ALA A 221 -25.96 20.24 5.86
C ALA A 221 -26.57 20.81 7.14
N GLN A 222 -25.74 21.32 8.06
CA GLN A 222 -26.23 21.94 9.30
C GLN A 222 -27.11 23.16 9.04
N VAL A 223 -26.76 24.02 8.09
CA VAL A 223 -27.52 25.25 7.80
C VAL A 223 -28.88 24.93 7.19
N VAL A 224 -28.95 23.96 6.27
CA VAL A 224 -30.24 23.47 5.74
C VAL A 224 -31.09 22.86 6.87
N LEU A 225 -30.49 22.05 7.74
CA LEU A 225 -31.20 21.41 8.84
C LEU A 225 -31.78 22.44 9.83
N GLU A 226 -30.98 23.42 10.27
CA GLU A 226 -31.40 24.46 11.20
C GLU A 226 -32.49 25.35 10.60
N SER A 227 -32.34 25.76 9.34
CA SER A 227 -33.34 26.59 8.66
C SER A 227 -34.64 25.85 8.38
N ALA A 228 -34.58 24.56 7.98
CA ALA A 228 -35.75 23.73 7.80
C ALA A 228 -36.51 23.48 9.11
N LEU A 229 -35.79 23.21 10.22
CA LEU A 229 -36.38 23.05 11.55
C LEU A 229 -37.07 24.35 12.00
N TYR A 230 -36.41 25.50 11.84
CA TYR A 230 -37.00 26.80 12.18
C TYR A 230 -38.33 27.04 11.43
N LEU A 231 -38.34 26.80 10.11
CA LEU A 231 -39.55 26.96 9.30
C LEU A 231 -40.65 25.95 9.65
N SER A 232 -40.29 24.72 10.06
CA SER A 232 -41.23 23.69 10.50
C SER A 232 -41.86 24.00 11.86
N ASP A 233 -41.11 24.63 12.77
CA ASP A 233 -41.54 24.94 14.14
C ASP A 233 -42.34 26.25 14.27
N LEU A 234 -42.48 27.01 13.18
CA LEU A 234 -43.11 28.33 13.19
C LEU A 234 -44.58 28.33 13.65
N GLU A 235 -45.29 27.21 13.50
CA GLU A 235 -46.67 27.04 13.99
C GLU A 235 -46.77 26.87 15.51
N ASN A 236 -45.70 26.45 16.18
CA ASN A 236 -45.68 26.26 17.63
C ASN A 236 -45.45 27.57 18.41
N GLN A 237 -45.14 28.66 17.71
CA GLN A 237 -45.01 29.96 18.35
C GLN A 237 -46.40 30.61 18.51
N PRO A 238 -46.88 30.86 19.74
CA PRO A 238 -48.14 31.54 19.96
C PRO A 238 -48.08 32.91 19.30
N SER A 239 -48.99 33.15 18.35
CA SER A 239 -49.14 34.40 17.57
C SER A 239 -48.86 35.64 18.42
N LYS A 240 -47.60 36.09 18.47
CA LYS A 240 -47.24 37.31 19.18
C LYS A 240 -47.77 38.47 18.34
N LYS A 241 -48.74 39.16 18.94
CA LYS A 241 -49.38 40.39 18.47
C LYS A 241 -48.38 41.26 17.72
N LYS A 242 -48.77 41.66 16.50
CA LYS A 242 -48.12 42.70 15.69
C LYS A 242 -47.80 43.92 16.56
N THR A 243 -46.57 44.04 17.00
CA THR A 243 -46.02 45.29 17.53
C THR A 243 -45.19 45.94 16.42
N ASN A 244 -45.50 47.20 16.18
CA ASN A 244 -45.04 48.02 15.07
C ASN A 244 -43.51 48.17 14.99
N SER A 245 -43.09 48.32 13.73
CA SER A 245 -41.91 49.03 13.21
C SER A 245 -40.50 48.50 13.57
N SER A 246 -39.77 48.21 12.48
CA SER A 246 -38.31 48.17 12.30
C SER A 246 -37.50 46.93 12.70
N SER A 247 -38.10 45.80 13.10
CA SER A 247 -37.36 44.53 13.09
C SER A 247 -37.44 43.90 11.70
N LEU A 248 -36.29 43.63 11.08
CA LEU A 248 -36.16 42.69 9.95
C LEU A 248 -37.14 41.53 10.16
N ASP A 249 -37.98 41.24 9.16
CA ASP A 249 -38.88 40.11 9.24
C ASP A 249 -38.04 38.83 9.35
N ILE A 250 -37.88 38.34 10.58
CA ILE A 250 -37.04 37.18 10.92
C ILE A 250 -37.49 35.97 10.09
N HIS A 251 -38.80 35.86 9.80
CA HIS A 251 -39.33 34.81 8.94
C HIS A 251 -38.84 34.94 7.49
N GLN A 252 -38.84 36.16 6.94
CA GLN A 252 -38.30 36.42 5.61
C GLN A 252 -36.80 36.14 5.53
N VAL A 253 -36.05 36.43 6.59
CA VAL A 253 -34.61 36.11 6.68
C VAL A 253 -34.42 34.59 6.62
N TRP A 254 -35.08 33.82 7.48
CA TRP A 254 -34.95 32.35 7.49
C TRP A 254 -35.45 31.68 6.22
N THR A 255 -36.48 32.23 5.59
CA THR A 255 -36.97 31.77 4.29
C THR A 255 -35.90 31.96 3.20
N LYS A 256 -35.23 33.12 3.16
CA LYS A 256 -34.12 33.38 2.22
C LYS A 256 -32.91 32.49 2.53
N THR A 257 -32.56 32.33 3.80
CA THR A 257 -31.48 31.44 4.25
C THR A 257 -31.74 30.00 3.81
N PHE A 258 -32.95 29.48 4.03
CA PHE A 258 -33.32 28.12 3.63
C PHE A 258 -33.16 27.91 2.12
N LYS A 259 -33.67 28.84 1.29
CA LYS A 259 -33.53 28.75 -0.17
C LYS A 259 -32.08 28.73 -0.62
N LEU A 260 -31.27 29.65 -0.11
CA LEU A 260 -29.86 29.75 -0.47
C LEU A 260 -29.06 28.53 0.03
N ALA A 261 -29.36 28.05 1.24
CA ALA A 261 -28.73 26.86 1.79
C ALA A 261 -29.08 25.60 0.97
N CYS A 262 -30.32 25.44 0.54
CA CYS A 262 -30.71 24.32 -0.33
C CYS A 262 -30.05 24.39 -1.73
N PHE A 263 -29.84 25.59 -2.27
CA PHE A 263 -29.08 25.77 -3.51
C PHE A 263 -27.63 25.28 -3.35
N GLU A 264 -26.92 25.81 -2.36
CA GLU A 264 -25.51 25.42 -2.11
C GLU A 264 -25.37 23.94 -1.73
N TYR A 265 -26.33 23.40 -0.97
CA TYR A 265 -26.37 21.99 -0.60
C TYR A 265 -26.41 21.08 -1.82
N GLY A 266 -27.34 21.32 -2.75
CA GLY A 266 -27.50 20.46 -3.93
C GLY A 266 -26.26 20.47 -4.83
N ASP A 267 -25.69 21.65 -5.09
CA ASP A 267 -24.48 21.80 -5.90
C ASP A 267 -23.28 21.10 -5.27
N ARG A 268 -23.08 21.27 -3.96
CA ARG A 268 -21.96 20.66 -3.23
C ARG A 268 -22.15 19.16 -3.04
N GLU A 269 -23.36 18.68 -2.76
CA GLU A 269 -23.65 17.25 -2.66
C GLU A 269 -23.31 16.56 -3.97
N MET A 270 -23.78 17.11 -5.10
CA MET A 270 -23.48 16.58 -6.43
C MET A 270 -21.98 16.57 -6.71
N TYR A 271 -21.26 17.65 -6.43
CA TYR A 271 -19.80 17.69 -6.59
C TYR A 271 -19.09 16.60 -5.79
N GLY A 272 -19.50 16.40 -4.54
CA GLY A 272 -18.92 15.37 -3.68
C GLY A 272 -19.26 13.96 -4.15
N ASP A 273 -20.50 13.71 -4.59
CA ASP A 273 -20.92 12.39 -5.07
C ASP A 273 -20.25 11.98 -6.39
N ILE A 274 -19.83 12.94 -7.21
CA ILE A 274 -19.03 12.64 -8.42
C ILE A 274 -17.63 12.10 -8.04
N ARG A 275 -17.07 12.55 -6.91
CA ARG A 275 -15.66 12.27 -6.55
C ARG A 275 -15.51 11.18 -5.49
N TRP A 276 -16.30 11.25 -4.42
CA TRP A 276 -16.12 10.45 -3.21
C TRP A 276 -17.36 9.62 -2.87
N ASN A 277 -18.17 9.26 -3.85
CA ASN A 277 -19.31 8.38 -3.61
C ASN A 277 -18.82 6.93 -3.36
N PRO A 278 -19.11 6.36 -2.18
CA PRO A 278 -18.75 4.99 -1.83
C PRO A 278 -19.10 3.93 -2.88
N ARG A 279 -20.17 4.13 -3.65
CA ARG A 279 -20.65 3.13 -4.62
C ARG A 279 -19.74 2.98 -5.85
N VAL A 280 -18.94 3.99 -6.16
CA VAL A 280 -18.07 4.01 -7.35
C VAL A 280 -16.58 3.96 -6.99
N LEU A 281 -16.25 4.22 -5.73
CA LEU A 281 -14.87 4.17 -5.25
C LEU A 281 -14.33 2.73 -5.24
N GLN A 282 -13.13 2.58 -5.78
CA GLN A 282 -12.37 1.33 -5.78
C GLN A 282 -11.18 1.50 -4.84
N VAL A 283 -11.30 0.96 -3.63
CA VAL A 283 -10.24 1.01 -2.61
C VAL A 283 -9.79 -0.40 -2.33
N ASN A 284 -8.48 -0.60 -2.18
CA ASN A 284 -7.96 -1.89 -1.74
C ASN A 284 -8.07 -1.97 -0.23
N PHE A 285 -8.61 -3.03 0.34
CA PHE A 285 -8.67 -3.22 1.79
C PHE A 285 -8.57 -4.70 2.14
N ASP A 286 -8.17 -5.00 3.36
CA ASP A 286 -8.14 -6.37 3.85
C ASP A 286 -9.42 -6.66 4.63
N CYS A 287 -10.18 -7.65 4.17
CA CYS A 287 -11.42 -8.04 4.84
C CYS A 287 -11.11 -8.81 6.13
N ASN A 288 -11.59 -8.32 7.27
CA ASN A 288 -11.36 -8.96 8.57
C ASN A 288 -12.00 -10.34 8.70
N MET A 289 -13.03 -10.63 7.90
CA MET A 289 -13.77 -11.90 7.94
C MET A 289 -13.09 -13.01 7.14
N CYS A 290 -12.76 -12.75 5.88
CA CYS A 290 -12.13 -13.75 5.00
C CYS A 290 -10.60 -13.64 4.92
N GLN A 291 -10.01 -12.62 5.55
CA GLN A 291 -8.55 -12.39 5.58
C GLN A 291 -7.92 -12.28 4.18
N THR A 292 -8.68 -11.81 3.19
CA THR A 292 -8.20 -11.58 1.83
C THR A 292 -8.27 -10.10 1.49
N SER A 293 -7.31 -9.66 0.67
CA SER A 293 -7.35 -8.33 0.05
C SER A 293 -8.47 -8.27 -0.99
N GLN A 294 -9.28 -7.24 -0.90
CA GLN A 294 -10.44 -6.99 -1.74
C GLN A 294 -10.35 -5.59 -2.34
N THR A 295 -11.04 -5.38 -3.46
CA THR A 295 -11.13 -4.08 -4.11
C THR A 295 -12.59 -3.65 -4.17
N GLY A 296 -12.89 -2.48 -3.62
CA GLY A 296 -14.24 -1.91 -3.55
C GLY A 296 -14.41 -1.02 -2.31
N TRP A 297 -15.65 -0.70 -1.97
CA TRP A 297 -15.95 0.03 -0.73
C TRP A 297 -16.39 -0.94 0.37
N PRO A 298 -15.65 -1.03 1.49
CA PRO A 298 -15.97 -1.99 2.54
C PRO A 298 -17.21 -1.60 3.35
N LYS A 299 -17.75 -2.58 4.07
CA LYS A 299 -18.77 -2.40 5.10
C LYS A 299 -18.15 -2.46 6.49
N VAL A 300 -18.60 -1.58 7.38
CA VAL A 300 -18.18 -1.58 8.78
C VAL A 300 -19.14 -2.49 9.57
N ILE A 301 -18.63 -3.55 10.20
CA ILE A 301 -19.45 -4.48 11.01
C ILE A 301 -19.37 -4.12 12.50
N ARG A 302 -18.18 -3.75 12.98
CA ARG A 302 -17.87 -3.34 14.36
C ARG A 302 -17.00 -2.10 14.33
N GLU A 303 -16.70 -1.52 15.51
CA GLU A 303 -15.98 -0.25 15.64
C GLU A 303 -14.68 -0.15 14.82
N TYR A 304 -14.00 -1.26 14.52
CA TYR A 304 -12.74 -1.27 13.76
C TYR A 304 -12.60 -2.43 12.74
N GLU A 305 -13.71 -3.03 12.30
CA GLU A 305 -13.68 -4.20 11.41
C GLU A 305 -14.34 -3.91 10.06
N LEU A 306 -13.60 -4.17 8.98
CA LEU A 306 -14.07 -4.07 7.59
C LEU A 306 -14.44 -5.44 7.05
N ALA A 307 -15.55 -5.50 6.31
CA ALA A 307 -15.92 -6.65 5.50
C ALA A 307 -16.16 -6.29 4.06
N CYS A 308 -15.89 -7.26 3.18
CA CYS A 308 -16.37 -7.22 1.81
C CYS A 308 -17.87 -7.52 1.75
N ASP A 309 -18.49 -7.15 0.63
CA ASP A 309 -19.93 -7.31 0.43
C ASP A 309 -20.40 -8.76 0.63
N LEU A 310 -19.60 -9.75 0.17
CA LEU A 310 -19.89 -11.18 0.35
C LEU A 310 -19.91 -11.59 1.82
N CYS A 311 -18.94 -11.14 2.62
CA CYS A 311 -18.91 -11.47 4.04
C CYS A 311 -20.00 -10.71 4.81
N TYR A 312 -20.28 -9.46 4.43
CA TYR A 312 -21.31 -8.67 5.07
C TYR A 312 -22.72 -9.26 4.88
N SER A 313 -23.04 -9.72 3.66
CA SER A 313 -24.36 -10.31 3.38
C SER A 313 -24.64 -11.57 4.21
N THR A 314 -23.62 -12.39 4.46
CA THR A 314 -23.78 -13.60 5.31
C THR A 314 -24.11 -13.27 6.76
N ILE A 315 -23.63 -12.14 7.29
CA ILE A 315 -23.94 -11.71 8.67
C ILE A 315 -25.38 -11.20 8.74
N ASP A 316 -25.80 -10.41 7.75
CA ASP A 316 -27.14 -9.83 7.70
C ASP A 316 -28.22 -10.93 7.58
N GLU A 317 -27.95 -11.98 6.80
CA GLU A 317 -28.81 -13.17 6.68
C GLU A 317 -28.91 -13.95 8.00
N THR A 318 -27.82 -14.08 8.77
CA THR A 318 -27.86 -14.76 10.09
C THR A 318 -28.56 -13.94 11.17
N MET A 319 -28.59 -12.62 11.04
CA MET A 319 -29.33 -11.72 11.95
C MET A 319 -30.82 -11.63 11.62
N HIS A 320 -31.23 -11.92 10.37
CA HIS A 320 -32.63 -11.90 9.91
C HIS A 320 -33.36 -13.25 10.00
N HIS A 321 -32.71 -14.30 10.51
CA HIS A 321 -33.41 -15.46 11.07
C HIS A 321 -33.43 -15.36 12.60
N PRO A 322 -34.48 -14.77 13.21
CA PRO A 322 -34.68 -14.92 14.63
C PRO A 322 -35.00 -16.40 14.90
N THR A 323 -34.00 -17.14 15.35
CA THR A 323 -34.23 -18.37 16.10
C THR A 323 -35.10 -17.98 17.28
N LYS A 324 -36.40 -18.30 17.20
CA LYS A 324 -37.34 -18.20 18.31
C LYS A 324 -36.79 -19.02 19.46
N ILE A 325 -36.09 -18.41 20.40
CA ILE A 325 -35.87 -18.83 21.79
C ILE A 325 -35.27 -17.58 22.48
N GLU A 326 -35.79 -17.25 23.66
CA GLU A 326 -35.44 -16.11 24.54
C GLU A 326 -36.23 -14.80 24.32
N GLU A 327 -37.56 -14.93 24.24
CA GLU A 327 -38.45 -14.06 25.01
C GLU A 327 -38.61 -14.66 26.41
N GLU A 328 -37.80 -14.20 27.36
CA GLU A 328 -38.08 -14.06 28.79
C GLU A 328 -36.75 -13.75 29.49
N ILE A 329 -36.76 -12.81 30.44
CA ILE A 329 -35.62 -12.31 31.22
C ILE A 329 -34.87 -11.14 30.54
N ASN A 330 -35.49 -9.96 30.54
CA ASN A 330 -34.95 -8.74 31.17
C ASN A 330 -35.71 -7.46 30.76
N SER A 331 -37.02 -7.49 30.95
CA SER A 331 -37.79 -6.30 31.29
C SER A 331 -37.47 -5.88 32.73
N ALA A 332 -36.34 -5.20 32.95
CA ALA A 332 -36.10 -4.27 34.07
C ALA A 332 -34.64 -3.76 34.08
N SER A 333 -34.37 -2.65 33.39
CA SER A 333 -33.44 -1.64 33.89
C SER A 333 -33.66 -0.31 33.17
N LYS A 334 -34.23 0.62 33.93
CA LYS A 334 -34.57 1.99 33.58
C LYS A 334 -33.32 2.83 33.31
N ALA A 335 -33.52 3.79 32.41
CA ALA A 335 -33.11 5.19 32.51
C ALA A 335 -31.69 5.51 32.96
N THR A 336 -30.90 6.07 32.04
CA THR A 336 -30.01 7.19 32.37
C THR A 336 -30.03 8.21 31.23
N ILE A 337 -30.22 9.44 31.66
CA ILE A 337 -30.44 10.68 30.91
C ILE A 337 -29.13 11.11 30.26
N GLN A 338 -29.15 11.43 28.96
CA GLN A 338 -28.12 12.26 28.34
C GLN A 338 -28.76 13.54 27.77
N HIS A 339 -28.65 14.58 28.59
CA HIS A 339 -28.85 15.97 28.24
C HIS A 339 -27.87 16.38 27.13
N TYR A 340 -28.38 16.69 25.93
CA TYR A 340 -27.64 17.52 24.98
C TYR A 340 -27.97 19.00 25.26
N CYS A 341 -26.98 19.71 25.78
CA CYS A 341 -26.99 21.16 25.96
C CYS A 341 -27.03 21.85 24.58
N TYR A 342 -28.09 22.59 24.31
CA TYR A 342 -28.13 23.53 23.18
C TYR A 342 -27.13 24.67 23.40
N PRO A 343 -26.33 25.07 22.40
CA PRO A 343 -25.53 26.28 22.51
C PRO A 343 -26.43 27.52 22.51
N SER A 344 -26.20 28.37 23.51
CA SER A 344 -26.77 29.70 23.71
C SER A 344 -26.79 30.58 22.44
N SER A 345 -27.83 31.41 22.33
CA SER A 345 -28.19 32.29 21.21
C SER A 345 -27.13 33.32 20.78
N SER A 346 -26.00 33.41 21.49
CA SER A 346 -24.91 34.33 21.15
C SER A 346 -23.99 33.82 20.03
N LYS A 347 -23.92 32.49 19.79
CA LYS A 347 -23.13 31.91 18.69
C LYS A 347 -23.81 32.08 17.31
N MET A 348 -25.14 32.16 17.28
CA MET A 348 -25.94 32.36 16.05
C MET A 348 -25.65 33.67 15.32
N LYS A 349 -25.42 34.77 16.07
CA LYS A 349 -25.11 36.08 15.45
C LYS A 349 -23.78 36.07 14.70
N LYS A 350 -22.80 35.27 15.16
CA LYS A 350 -21.48 35.16 14.52
C LYS A 350 -21.50 34.32 13.24
N LEU A 351 -22.30 33.25 13.20
CA LEU A 351 -22.45 32.39 12.01
C LEU A 351 -23.21 33.09 10.88
N VAL A 352 -24.28 33.80 11.22
CA VAL A 352 -25.02 34.62 10.24
C VAL A 352 -24.16 35.79 9.76
N SER A 353 -23.39 36.47 10.64
CA SER A 353 -22.48 37.53 10.20
C SER A 353 -21.30 37.02 9.37
N SER A 354 -20.74 35.84 9.67
CA SER A 354 -19.65 35.26 8.88
C SER A 354 -20.12 34.79 7.50
N PHE A 355 -21.33 34.25 7.42
CA PHE A 355 -21.96 33.88 6.15
C PHE A 355 -22.12 35.10 5.24
N PHE A 356 -22.66 36.22 5.75
CA PHE A 356 -22.79 37.45 4.96
C PHE A 356 -21.44 38.16 4.67
N HIS A 357 -20.42 38.04 5.54
CA HIS A 357 -19.09 38.63 5.29
C HIS A 357 -18.25 37.86 4.26
N GLN A 358 -18.42 36.54 4.12
CA GLN A 358 -17.74 35.79 3.05
C GLN A 358 -18.23 36.18 1.64
N HIS A 359 -19.46 36.67 1.52
CA HIS A 359 -20.04 37.14 0.26
C HIS A 359 -19.81 38.63 -0.04
N SER A 360 -19.23 39.41 0.88
CA SER A 360 -18.93 40.83 0.64
C SER A 360 -17.53 41.09 0.04
N SER A 361 -16.63 40.10 0.05
CA SER A 361 -15.20 40.32 -0.25
C SER A 361 -14.72 39.70 -1.56
N LYS A 362 -15.62 39.26 -2.44
CA LYS A 362 -15.27 38.79 -3.80
C LYS A 362 -16.12 39.48 -4.87
N VAL A 363 -15.95 40.79 -4.98
CA VAL A 363 -16.21 41.53 -6.22
C VAL A 363 -14.99 42.41 -6.47
N ASN A 364 -13.96 41.84 -7.09
CA ASN A 364 -12.99 42.64 -7.84
C ASN A 364 -13.53 42.74 -9.27
N PRO A 365 -13.92 43.93 -9.75
CA PRO A 365 -14.09 44.14 -11.17
C PRO A 365 -12.70 44.38 -11.75
N ALA A 366 -12.13 43.37 -12.40
CA ALA A 366 -10.99 43.59 -13.29
C ALA A 366 -11.56 43.99 -14.66
N LEU A 367 -11.30 45.25 -15.02
CA LEU A 367 -11.12 45.72 -16.38
C LEU A 367 -9.80 45.19 -16.94
#